data_AF-A0A2M7HDI3-F1
#
_entry.id   AF-A0A2M7HDI3-F1
#
_cell.length_a   1.000
_cell.length_b   1.000
_cell.length_c   1.000
_cell.angle_alpha   90.00
_cell.angle_beta   90.00
_cell.angle_gamma   90.00
#
_symmetry.space_group_name_H-M   'P 1'
#
loop_
_entity.id
_entity.type
_entity.pdbx_description
1 polymer ?
#
loop_
_entity_poly.entity_id
_entity_poly.type
_entity_poly.pdbx_seq_one_letter_code
_entity_poly.pdbx_strand_id
1 'polypeptide(L)'
;MKSYSDCYGCSLCLLSCPVWLQRRDVRFSAQGYAKAMQHGADADAMAKVLPACIQCGACDVLCPEKIGLTAWIGEEVQKAQPAGVVRDGYVADCFDLSCAPAVRQGLRVDDLYIIDACVFHSNHAKRVGHYESLRQHTGCSMNLDLNRMAIPTGIGSLSVRLQCFDVRKQIEWLMQGRSVQRIIVENPADQALLAEMTGKPVLHVSELIEYELNRSSTKDA
;
A
#
# COMPACT_ATOMS: atom_id res chain seq x y z
N MET A 1 -13.76 21.22 -4.91
CA MET A 1 -12.81 20.11 -4.68
C MET A 1 -11.48 20.51 -5.29
N LYS A 2 -10.36 20.24 -4.60
CA LYS A 2 -9.02 20.54 -5.10
C LYS A 2 -8.66 19.57 -6.23
N SER A 3 -7.99 20.07 -7.27
CA SER A 3 -7.65 19.28 -8.45
C SER A 3 -6.17 19.41 -8.80
N TYR A 4 -5.74 18.77 -9.89
CA TYR A 4 -4.37 18.90 -10.39
C TYR A 4 -3.97 20.35 -10.67
N SER A 5 -4.92 21.24 -11.00
CA SER A 5 -4.66 22.67 -11.23
C SER A 5 -4.10 23.38 -9.99
N ASP A 6 -4.39 22.87 -8.79
CA ASP A 6 -3.88 23.41 -7.52
C ASP A 6 -2.46 22.94 -7.19
N CYS A 7 -1.86 22.03 -7.98
CA CYS A 7 -0.55 21.47 -7.67
C CYS A 7 0.59 22.50 -7.87
N TYR A 8 1.25 22.91 -6.78
CA TYR A 8 2.42 23.79 -6.85
C TYR A 8 3.72 23.10 -7.28
N GLY A 9 3.78 21.76 -7.32
CA GLY A 9 5.00 21.02 -7.68
C GLY A 9 6.07 20.99 -6.58
N CYS A 10 5.64 20.94 -5.32
CA CYS A 10 6.51 20.95 -4.13
C CYS A 10 7.33 19.67 -3.91
N SER A 11 7.12 18.62 -4.71
CA SER A 11 7.83 17.33 -4.69
C SER A 11 7.69 16.50 -3.42
N LEU A 12 6.86 16.91 -2.46
CA LEU A 12 6.61 16.17 -1.22
C LEU A 12 6.02 14.78 -1.48
N CYS A 13 5.13 14.64 -2.45
CA CYS A 13 4.56 13.34 -2.82
C CYS A 13 5.58 12.34 -3.36
N LEU A 14 6.78 12.78 -3.76
CA LEU A 14 7.85 11.90 -4.23
C LEU A 14 8.56 11.18 -3.07
N LEU A 15 8.52 11.74 -1.85
CA LEU A 15 9.28 11.22 -0.71
C LEU A 15 8.95 9.76 -0.39
N SER A 16 7.68 9.38 -0.47
CA SER A 16 7.19 8.03 -0.19
C SER A 16 6.56 7.35 -1.41
N CYS A 17 6.69 7.92 -2.63
CA CYS A 17 6.13 7.30 -3.83
C CYS A 17 7.02 6.13 -4.31
N PRO A 18 6.55 4.87 -4.24
CA PRO A 18 7.37 3.71 -4.58
C PRO A 18 7.77 3.67 -6.06
N VAL A 19 6.89 4.16 -6.95
CA VAL A 19 7.16 4.25 -8.40
C VAL A 19 8.33 5.21 -8.67
N TRP A 20 8.34 6.36 -8.01
CA TRP A 20 9.46 7.30 -8.07
C TRP A 20 10.74 6.70 -7.49
N LEU A 21 10.65 6.02 -6.33
CA LEU A 21 11.83 5.44 -5.69
C LEU A 21 12.52 4.39 -6.58
N GLN A 22 11.76 3.61 -7.34
CA GLN A 22 12.29 2.64 -8.30
C GLN A 22 12.80 3.28 -9.60
N ARG A 23 12.05 4.23 -10.18
CA ARG A 23 12.33 4.75 -11.53
C ARG A 23 13.21 5.99 -11.55
N ARG A 24 13.12 6.83 -10.52
CA ARG A 24 13.75 8.17 -10.45
C ARG A 24 13.43 9.06 -11.65
N ASP A 25 12.23 8.89 -12.21
CA ASP A 25 11.70 9.68 -13.31
C ASP A 25 10.38 10.34 -12.89
N VAL A 26 10.39 11.68 -12.86
CA VAL A 26 9.28 12.48 -12.35
C VAL A 26 8.02 12.30 -13.20
N ARG A 27 8.17 11.89 -14.46
CA ARG A 27 7.04 11.62 -15.37
C ARG A 27 6.14 10.50 -14.89
N PHE A 28 6.63 9.61 -14.01
CA PHE A 28 5.88 8.49 -13.43
C PHE A 28 5.43 8.77 -11.99
N SER A 29 5.09 10.03 -11.69
CA SER A 29 4.72 10.47 -10.35
C SER A 29 3.49 11.36 -10.37
N ALA A 30 2.78 11.42 -9.23
CA ALA A 30 1.59 12.27 -9.08
C ALA A 30 1.87 13.75 -9.42
N GLN A 31 3.03 14.28 -9.01
CA GLN A 31 3.45 15.63 -9.41
C GLN A 31 3.68 15.74 -10.91
N GLY A 32 4.36 14.77 -11.53
CA GLY A 32 4.62 14.77 -12.96
C GLY A 32 3.32 14.79 -13.76
N TYR A 33 2.36 13.95 -13.38
CA TYR A 33 1.02 13.94 -13.98
C TYR A 33 0.33 15.29 -13.82
N ALA A 34 0.34 15.86 -12.61
CA ALA A 34 -0.32 17.14 -12.36
C ALA A 34 0.31 18.28 -13.19
N LYS A 35 1.64 18.31 -13.28
CA LYS A 35 2.35 19.31 -14.09
C LYS A 35 2.12 19.13 -15.58
N ALA A 36 2.11 17.89 -16.08
CA ALA A 36 1.79 17.62 -17.47
C ALA A 36 0.38 18.14 -17.82
N MET A 37 -0.62 17.87 -16.98
CA MET A 37 -2.00 18.32 -17.22
C MET A 37 -2.16 19.84 -17.07
N GLN A 38 -1.44 20.49 -16.15
CA GLN A 38 -1.36 21.96 -16.10
C GLN A 38 -0.81 22.59 -17.39
N HIS A 39 -0.06 21.83 -18.18
CA HIS A 39 0.49 22.23 -19.47
C HIS A 39 -0.24 21.61 -20.67
N GLY A 40 -1.48 21.15 -20.47
CA GLY A 40 -2.38 20.74 -21.56
C GLY A 40 -2.25 19.28 -21.99
N ALA A 41 -1.51 18.43 -21.26
CA ALA A 41 -1.60 16.99 -21.47
C ALA A 41 -2.97 16.47 -21.01
N ASP A 42 -3.53 15.52 -21.75
CA ASP A 42 -4.72 14.76 -21.37
C ASP A 42 -4.36 13.31 -21.00
N ALA A 43 -5.38 12.50 -20.70
CA ALA A 43 -5.21 11.10 -20.32
C ALA A 43 -4.51 10.29 -21.43
N ASP A 44 -4.87 10.52 -22.69
CA ASP A 44 -4.32 9.80 -23.85
C ASP A 44 -2.85 10.13 -24.06
N ALA A 45 -2.46 11.40 -23.95
CA ALA A 45 -1.07 11.84 -24.01
C ALA A 45 -0.22 11.20 -22.89
N MET A 46 -0.83 10.84 -21.76
CA MET A 46 -0.17 10.22 -20.61
C MET A 46 -0.40 8.71 -20.47
N ALA A 47 -1.02 8.05 -21.47
CA ALA A 47 -1.42 6.64 -21.38
C ALA A 47 -0.25 5.67 -21.10
N LYS A 48 0.99 6.06 -21.45
CA LYS A 48 2.20 5.26 -21.18
C LYS A 48 2.73 5.38 -19.75
N VAL A 49 2.36 6.43 -19.03
CA VAL A 49 2.92 6.73 -17.70
C VAL A 49 1.90 6.55 -16.58
N LEU A 50 0.64 6.94 -16.80
CA LEU A 50 -0.43 6.83 -15.80
C LEU A 50 -0.57 5.43 -15.19
N PRO A 51 -0.54 4.33 -15.98
CA PRO A 51 -0.73 2.99 -15.43
C PRO A 51 0.39 2.49 -14.53
N ALA A 52 1.53 3.21 -14.46
CA ALA A 52 2.60 2.87 -13.53
C ALA A 52 2.24 3.19 -12.07
N CYS A 53 1.20 4.00 -11.82
CA CYS A 53 0.73 4.26 -10.47
C CYS A 53 0.17 2.98 -9.84
N ILE A 54 0.72 2.57 -8.69
CA ILE A 54 0.21 1.42 -7.92
C ILE A 54 -0.94 1.78 -6.96
N GLN A 55 -1.43 3.03 -7.02
CA GLN A 55 -2.54 3.55 -6.21
C GLN A 55 -2.40 3.37 -4.69
N CYS A 56 -1.18 3.52 -4.16
CA CYS A 56 -0.92 3.29 -2.72
C CYS A 56 -1.48 4.37 -1.77
N GLY A 57 -1.95 5.53 -2.24
CA GLY A 57 -2.51 6.57 -1.36
C GLY A 57 -1.50 7.50 -0.67
N ALA A 58 -0.19 7.20 -0.68
CA ALA A 58 0.80 7.97 0.08
C ALA A 58 0.86 9.45 -0.32
N CYS A 59 0.63 9.75 -1.60
CA CYS A 59 0.64 11.11 -2.12
C CYS A 59 -0.51 11.97 -1.58
N ASP A 60 -1.66 11.38 -1.24
CA ASP A 60 -2.81 12.11 -0.70
C ASP A 60 -2.52 12.64 0.70
N VAL A 61 -1.83 11.83 1.51
CA VAL A 61 -1.42 12.20 2.87
C VAL A 61 -0.34 13.29 2.85
N LEU A 62 0.60 13.22 1.91
CA LEU A 62 1.73 14.14 1.81
C LEU A 62 1.38 15.46 1.10
N CYS A 63 0.25 15.54 0.40
CA CYS A 63 -0.11 16.71 -0.39
C CYS A 63 -0.53 17.89 0.51
N PRO A 64 0.22 19.00 0.57
CA PRO A 64 -0.16 20.15 1.40
C PRO A 64 -1.45 20.82 0.91
N GLU A 65 -1.73 20.71 -0.39
CA GLU A 65 -2.93 21.25 -1.04
C GLU A 65 -4.16 20.35 -0.87
N LYS A 66 -4.01 19.18 -0.23
CA LYS A 66 -5.08 18.21 0.00
C LYS A 66 -5.80 17.81 -1.30
N ILE A 67 -5.03 17.66 -2.38
CA ILE A 67 -5.53 17.13 -3.65
C ILE A 67 -5.74 15.62 -3.46
N GLY A 68 -6.91 15.12 -3.87
CA GLY A 68 -7.18 13.67 -3.93
C GLY A 68 -6.49 13.03 -5.13
N LEU A 69 -5.16 13.00 -5.10
CA LEU A 69 -4.29 12.56 -6.19
C LEU A 69 -4.56 11.11 -6.58
N THR A 70 -4.72 10.19 -5.63
CA THR A 70 -4.91 8.77 -5.96
C THR A 70 -6.23 8.52 -6.70
N ALA A 71 -7.32 9.14 -6.22
CA ALA A 71 -8.63 9.06 -6.85
C ALA A 71 -8.59 9.66 -8.26
N TRP A 72 -8.05 10.88 -8.38
CA TRP A 72 -7.90 11.57 -9.66
C TRP A 72 -7.04 10.78 -10.66
N ILE A 73 -5.88 10.26 -10.26
CA ILE A 73 -5.03 9.44 -11.13
C ILE A 73 -5.79 8.18 -11.57
N GLY A 74 -6.59 7.57 -10.68
CA GLY A 74 -7.42 6.43 -11.04
C GLY A 74 -8.44 6.73 -12.14
N GLU A 75 -9.05 7.92 -12.09
CA GLU A 75 -9.96 8.40 -13.14
C GLU A 75 -9.22 8.62 -14.47
N GLU A 76 -8.03 9.22 -14.44
CA GLU A 76 -7.23 9.43 -15.66
C GLU A 76 -6.71 8.12 -16.26
N VAL A 77 -6.31 7.16 -15.42
CA VAL A 77 -5.98 5.79 -15.88
C VAL A 77 -7.17 5.17 -16.59
N GLN A 78 -8.39 5.33 -16.06
CA GLN A 78 -9.60 4.80 -16.68
C GLN A 78 -9.87 5.45 -18.05
N LYS A 79 -9.68 6.76 -18.17
CA LYS A 79 -9.85 7.48 -19.45
C LYS A 79 -8.83 7.04 -20.50
N ALA A 80 -7.59 6.78 -20.08
CA ALA A 80 -6.49 6.38 -20.96
C ALA A 80 -6.53 4.89 -21.39
N GLN A 81 -7.41 4.06 -20.80
CA GLN A 81 -7.45 2.64 -21.08
C GLN A 81 -8.49 2.27 -22.15
N PRO A 82 -8.16 1.37 -23.10
CA PRO A 82 -9.14 0.84 -24.04
C PRO A 82 -10.21 0.01 -23.30
N ALA A 83 -11.43 0.02 -23.85
CA ALA A 83 -12.56 -0.73 -23.30
C ALA A 83 -12.20 -2.22 -23.13
N GLY A 84 -12.30 -2.75 -21.91
CA GLY A 84 -12.07 -4.17 -21.60
C GLY A 84 -11.01 -4.47 -20.53
N VAL A 85 -10.24 -3.47 -20.06
CA VAL A 85 -9.37 -3.65 -18.89
C VAL A 85 -10.22 -3.66 -17.62
N VAL A 86 -10.31 -4.82 -16.97
CA VAL A 86 -11.04 -5.01 -15.72
C VAL A 86 -10.30 -4.32 -14.58
N ARG A 87 -11.01 -3.49 -13.80
CA ARG A 87 -10.46 -2.87 -12.58
C ARG A 87 -10.00 -3.97 -11.61
N ASP A 88 -8.99 -3.66 -10.81
CA ASP A 88 -8.82 -4.39 -9.56
C ASP A 88 -10.11 -4.24 -8.76
N GLY A 89 -10.68 -5.39 -8.37
CA GLY A 89 -11.85 -5.43 -7.52
C GLY A 89 -11.57 -4.64 -6.25
N TYR A 90 -12.60 -3.98 -5.71
CA TYR A 90 -12.55 -3.36 -4.40
C TYR A 90 -11.98 -4.37 -3.40
N VAL A 91 -10.79 -4.09 -2.86
CA VAL A 91 -10.25 -4.84 -1.73
C VAL A 91 -11.05 -4.38 -0.52
N ALA A 92 -11.73 -5.31 0.15
CA ALA A 92 -12.46 -5.01 1.36
C ALA A 92 -11.50 -4.34 2.37
N ASP A 93 -11.96 -3.28 3.04
CA ASP A 93 -11.20 -2.63 4.09
C ASP A 93 -11.04 -3.58 5.27
N CYS A 94 -9.88 -4.24 5.37
CA CYS A 94 -9.58 -5.22 6.40
C CYS A 94 -9.18 -4.58 7.75
N PHE A 95 -9.30 -3.26 7.91
CA PHE A 95 -8.94 -2.58 9.17
C PHE A 95 -9.71 -3.08 10.38
N ASP A 96 -10.97 -3.46 10.21
CA ASP A 96 -11.76 -4.02 11.32
C ASP A 96 -11.15 -5.34 11.81
N LEU A 97 -10.51 -6.11 10.92
CA LEU A 97 -9.78 -7.33 11.31
C LEU A 97 -8.53 -7.00 12.13
N SER A 98 -7.76 -5.96 11.75
CA SER A 98 -6.58 -5.54 12.53
C SER A 98 -6.95 -5.06 13.95
N CYS A 99 -8.19 -4.60 14.14
CA CYS A 99 -8.74 -4.19 15.43
C CYS A 99 -9.19 -5.36 16.32
N ALA A 100 -9.29 -6.58 15.81
CA ALA A 100 -9.75 -7.71 16.59
C ALA A 100 -8.80 -8.03 17.76
N PRO A 101 -9.31 -8.30 18.98
CA PRO A 101 -8.47 -8.67 20.13
C PRO A 101 -7.56 -9.87 19.86
N ALA A 102 -8.03 -10.83 19.07
CA ALA A 102 -7.27 -12.01 18.63
C ALA A 102 -6.00 -11.64 17.87
N VAL A 103 -5.99 -10.55 17.08
CA VAL A 103 -4.77 -10.07 16.39
C VAL A 103 -3.74 -9.60 17.41
N ARG A 104 -4.14 -8.79 18.39
CA ARG A 104 -3.24 -8.34 19.46
C ARG A 104 -2.68 -9.51 20.28
N GLN A 105 -3.46 -10.56 20.50
CA GLN A 105 -3.04 -11.76 21.23
C GLN A 105 -2.15 -12.70 20.39
N GLY A 106 -2.39 -12.77 19.08
CA GLY A 106 -1.72 -13.68 18.17
C GLY A 106 -0.39 -13.15 17.63
N LEU A 107 -0.23 -11.83 17.52
CA LEU A 107 1.02 -11.21 17.04
C LEU A 107 2.17 -11.36 18.03
N ARG A 108 3.37 -11.52 17.48
CA ARG A 108 4.61 -11.76 18.21
C ARG A 108 5.67 -10.74 17.82
N VAL A 109 6.69 -10.61 18.67
CA VAL A 109 7.81 -9.66 18.50
C VAL A 109 8.63 -9.93 17.22
N ASP A 110 8.66 -11.16 16.77
CA ASP A 110 9.40 -11.65 15.60
C ASP A 110 8.54 -11.74 14.32
N ASP A 111 7.33 -11.17 14.35
CA ASP A 111 6.46 -11.05 13.19
C ASP A 111 6.78 -9.77 12.39
N LEU A 112 6.63 -9.86 11.07
CA LEU A 112 6.43 -8.69 10.21
C LEU A 112 4.94 -8.56 9.88
N TYR A 113 4.30 -7.49 10.33
CA TYR A 113 2.94 -7.14 9.96
C TYR A 113 2.94 -6.18 8.76
N ILE A 114 2.41 -6.63 7.62
CA ILE A 114 2.28 -5.85 6.39
C ILE A 114 0.87 -5.28 6.32
N ILE A 115 0.80 -3.98 6.56
CA ILE A 115 -0.39 -3.14 6.46
C ILE A 115 -0.70 -2.90 4.98
N ASP A 116 -1.96 -3.00 4.56
CA ASP A 116 -2.38 -2.59 3.22
C ASP A 116 -2.25 -1.07 3.10
N ALA A 117 -1.33 -0.61 2.25
CA ALA A 117 -1.00 0.80 2.15
C ALA A 117 -2.15 1.67 1.62
N CYS A 118 -2.92 1.19 0.64
CA CYS A 118 -4.02 1.96 0.07
C CYS A 118 -5.08 2.22 1.13
N VAL A 119 -5.45 1.14 1.81
CA VAL A 119 -6.44 1.11 2.87
C VAL A 119 -5.96 1.95 4.06
N PHE A 120 -4.70 1.80 4.49
CA PHE A 120 -4.08 2.63 5.52
C PHE A 120 -4.07 4.13 5.21
N HIS A 121 -3.65 4.53 4.01
CA HIS A 121 -3.52 5.95 3.66
C HIS A 121 -4.87 6.64 3.45
N SER A 122 -5.93 5.91 3.05
CA SER A 122 -7.28 6.46 2.87
C SER A 122 -7.86 7.11 4.13
N ASN A 123 -7.41 6.67 5.31
CA ASN A 123 -7.82 7.21 6.61
C ASN A 123 -6.63 7.23 7.59
N HIS A 124 -5.50 7.77 7.09
CA HIS A 124 -4.22 7.80 7.79
C HIS A 124 -4.30 8.34 9.22
N ALA A 125 -5.01 9.46 9.41
CA ALA A 125 -5.09 10.15 10.70
C ALA A 125 -5.67 9.27 11.82
N LYS A 126 -6.66 8.41 11.52
CA LYS A 126 -7.19 7.47 12.51
C LYS A 126 -6.30 6.23 12.65
N ARG A 127 -5.78 5.72 11.55
CA ARG A 127 -5.08 4.43 11.51
C ARG A 127 -3.68 4.48 12.09
N VAL A 128 -2.96 5.60 11.95
CA VAL A 128 -1.60 5.74 12.50
C VAL A 128 -1.56 5.50 14.01
N GLY A 129 -2.58 5.97 14.75
CA GLY A 129 -2.70 5.75 16.19
C GLY A 129 -2.98 4.28 16.53
N HIS A 130 -3.82 3.61 15.75
CA HIS A 130 -4.10 2.19 15.93
C HIS A 130 -2.84 1.34 15.76
N TYR A 131 -2.12 1.46 14.64
CA TYR A 131 -0.95 0.63 14.37
C TYR A 131 0.22 0.97 15.29
N GLU A 132 0.38 2.23 15.72
CA GLU A 132 1.36 2.57 16.76
C GLU A 132 1.04 1.85 18.07
N SER A 133 -0.23 1.87 18.51
CA SER A 133 -0.66 1.14 19.69
C SER A 133 -0.43 -0.36 19.54
N LEU A 134 -0.83 -0.95 18.43
CA LEU A 134 -0.64 -2.38 18.16
C LEU A 134 0.83 -2.77 18.22
N ARG A 135 1.71 -2.02 17.55
CA ARG A 135 3.17 -2.20 17.56
C ARG A 135 3.75 -2.13 18.97
N GLN A 136 3.34 -1.15 19.77
CA GLN A 136 3.80 -0.99 21.15
C GLN A 136 3.38 -2.17 22.04
N HIS A 137 2.21 -2.75 21.81
CA HIS A 137 1.70 -3.87 22.61
C HIS A 137 2.34 -5.21 22.23
N THR A 138 2.58 -5.45 20.94
CA THR A 138 3.03 -6.77 20.44
C THR A 138 4.54 -6.85 20.23
N GLY A 139 5.19 -5.69 20.07
CA GLY A 139 6.60 -5.59 19.67
C GLY A 139 6.86 -6.00 18.22
N CYS A 140 5.84 -6.31 17.43
CA CYS A 140 6.04 -6.75 16.04
C CYS A 140 6.66 -5.65 15.17
N SER A 141 7.33 -6.06 14.09
CA SER A 141 7.77 -5.14 13.05
C SER A 141 6.61 -4.82 12.10
N MET A 142 6.61 -3.63 11.50
CA MET A 142 5.63 -3.22 10.50
C MET A 142 6.30 -2.68 9.23
N ASN A 143 5.58 -2.65 8.12
CA ASN A 143 5.98 -2.04 6.85
C ASN A 143 5.87 -0.50 6.85
N LEU A 144 6.09 0.17 7.97
CA LEU A 144 6.05 1.65 8.02
C LEU A 144 7.42 2.26 7.69
N ASP A 145 7.43 3.36 6.95
CA ASP A 145 8.62 4.20 6.71
C ASP A 145 8.85 5.21 7.86
N LEU A 146 9.91 6.03 7.74
CA LEU A 146 10.26 7.05 8.74
C LEU A 146 9.18 8.15 8.90
N ASN A 147 8.33 8.33 7.89
CA ASN A 147 7.22 9.28 7.90
C ASN A 147 5.91 8.63 8.37
N ARG A 148 5.96 7.39 8.90
CA ARG A 148 4.79 6.59 9.31
C ARG A 148 3.82 6.35 8.14
N MET A 149 4.37 6.17 6.94
CA MET A 149 3.63 5.75 5.75
C MET A 149 3.81 4.25 5.56
N ALA A 150 2.73 3.55 5.21
CA ALA A 150 2.81 2.14 4.88
C ALA A 150 3.51 1.96 3.53
N ILE A 151 4.59 1.21 3.53
CA ILE A 151 5.33 0.82 2.33
C ILE A 151 4.50 -0.24 1.61
N PRO A 152 3.97 0.05 0.40
CA PRO A 152 3.21 -0.91 -0.36
C PRO A 152 4.11 -2.01 -0.92
N THR A 153 3.58 -3.23 -1.01
CA THR A 153 4.18 -4.33 -1.79
C THR A 153 4.03 -4.10 -3.29
N GLY A 154 2.92 -3.46 -3.69
CA GLY A 154 2.52 -3.26 -5.08
C GLY A 154 1.87 -4.48 -5.72
N ILE A 155 1.83 -5.63 -5.03
CA ILE A 155 1.23 -6.87 -5.52
C ILE A 155 -0.25 -6.62 -5.87
N GLY A 156 -0.71 -7.26 -6.94
CA GLY A 156 -2.09 -7.14 -7.40
C GLY A 156 -2.39 -5.85 -8.18
N SER A 157 -1.55 -4.81 -8.09
CA SER A 157 -1.83 -3.55 -8.80
C SER A 157 -1.76 -3.70 -10.33
N LEU A 158 -2.54 -2.90 -11.03
CA LEU A 158 -2.50 -2.77 -12.50
C LEU A 158 -1.07 -2.56 -13.04
N SER A 159 -0.27 -1.73 -12.37
CA SER A 159 1.11 -1.47 -12.79
C SER A 159 1.94 -2.75 -12.84
N VAL A 160 1.68 -3.73 -11.97
CA VAL A 160 2.38 -5.02 -11.99
C VAL A 160 1.97 -5.86 -13.18
N ARG A 161 0.66 -5.92 -13.48
CA ARG A 161 0.15 -6.62 -14.68
C ARG A 161 0.73 -6.05 -15.97
N LEU A 162 0.93 -4.74 -16.01
CA LEU A 162 1.53 -4.03 -17.13
C LEU A 162 3.07 -3.96 -17.06
N GLN A 163 3.70 -4.69 -16.13
CA GLN A 163 5.16 -4.75 -15.96
C GLN A 163 5.81 -3.35 -15.79
N CYS A 164 5.07 -2.42 -15.21
CA CYS A 164 5.49 -1.04 -14.96
C CYS A 164 6.07 -0.84 -13.55
N PHE A 165 5.96 -1.84 -12.67
CA PHE A 165 6.49 -1.82 -11.31
C PHE A 165 7.19 -3.14 -10.96
N ASP A 166 8.39 -3.07 -10.39
CA ASP A 166 9.18 -4.24 -10.01
C ASP A 166 8.85 -4.64 -8.57
N VAL A 167 7.88 -5.55 -8.44
CA VAL A 167 7.42 -6.05 -7.14
C VAL A 167 8.52 -6.78 -6.39
N ARG A 168 9.38 -7.53 -7.11
CA ARG A 168 10.43 -8.32 -6.46
C ARG A 168 11.43 -7.39 -5.79
N LYS A 169 11.90 -6.35 -6.49
CA LYS A 169 12.75 -5.32 -5.88
C LYS A 169 12.07 -4.59 -4.72
N GLN A 170 10.76 -4.34 -4.82
CA GLN A 170 10.01 -3.72 -3.75
C GLN A 170 10.01 -4.59 -2.47
N ILE A 171 9.81 -5.89 -2.62
CA ILE A 171 9.85 -6.85 -1.51
C ILE A 171 11.26 -6.99 -0.95
N GLU A 172 12.28 -7.10 -1.81
CA GLU A 172 13.69 -7.12 -1.38
C GLU A 172 14.03 -5.91 -0.51
N TRP A 173 13.62 -4.71 -0.94
CA TRP A 173 13.80 -3.50 -0.15
C TRP A 173 13.00 -3.52 1.15
N LEU A 174 11.73 -3.95 1.10
CA LEU A 174 10.88 -4.06 2.28
C LEU A 174 11.50 -4.99 3.34
N MET A 175 12.14 -6.08 2.91
CA MET A 175 12.75 -7.09 3.77
C MET A 175 14.18 -6.73 4.21
N GLN A 176 14.81 -5.74 3.60
CA GLN A 176 16.20 -5.39 3.86
C GLN A 176 16.43 -5.08 5.35
N GLY A 177 17.38 -5.78 5.97
CA GLY A 177 17.75 -5.59 7.37
C GLY A 177 16.74 -6.15 8.39
N ARG A 178 15.70 -6.89 7.96
CA ARG A 178 14.70 -7.48 8.84
C ARG A 178 14.99 -8.96 9.09
N SER A 179 14.91 -9.38 10.35
CA SER A 179 14.95 -10.78 10.75
C SER A 179 13.61 -11.15 11.39
N VAL A 180 12.78 -11.87 10.64
CA VAL A 180 11.44 -12.27 11.09
C VAL A 180 11.20 -13.77 10.92
N GLN A 181 10.32 -14.33 11.75
CA GLN A 181 9.95 -15.74 11.72
C GLN A 181 8.76 -16.01 10.81
N ARG A 182 7.79 -15.09 10.76
CA ARG A 182 6.62 -15.15 9.86
C ARG A 182 6.16 -13.75 9.48
N ILE A 183 5.32 -13.69 8.45
CA ILE A 183 4.74 -12.45 7.93
C ILE A 183 3.23 -12.55 8.07
N ILE A 184 2.60 -11.49 8.58
CA ILE A 184 1.15 -11.35 8.66
C ILE A 184 0.74 -10.26 7.68
N VAL A 185 -0.19 -10.55 6.77
CA VAL A 185 -0.61 -9.60 5.73
C VAL A 185 -2.09 -9.25 5.88
N GLU A 186 -2.43 -8.00 5.60
CA GLU A 186 -3.84 -7.57 5.49
C GLU A 186 -4.41 -7.80 4.09
N ASN A 187 -3.57 -7.81 3.06
CA ASN A 187 -4.01 -8.05 1.69
C ASN A 187 -3.71 -9.51 1.30
N PRO A 188 -4.73 -10.34 1.00
CA PRO A 188 -4.51 -11.75 0.64
C PRO A 188 -3.69 -11.92 -0.65
N ALA A 189 -3.68 -10.92 -1.54
CA ALA A 189 -2.84 -10.96 -2.73
C ALA A 189 -1.35 -11.04 -2.40
N ASP A 190 -0.93 -10.54 -1.23
CA ASP A 190 0.47 -10.53 -0.81
C ASP A 190 1.01 -11.92 -0.43
N GLN A 191 0.14 -12.86 -0.04
CA GLN A 191 0.54 -14.12 0.61
C GLN A 191 1.49 -14.96 -0.23
N ALA A 192 1.07 -15.31 -1.45
CA ALA A 192 1.76 -16.30 -2.27
C ALA A 192 3.18 -15.83 -2.67
N LEU A 193 3.31 -14.60 -3.15
CA LEU A 193 4.59 -14.08 -3.61
C LEU A 193 5.55 -13.78 -2.46
N LEU A 194 5.05 -13.26 -1.32
CA LEU A 194 5.91 -13.07 -0.15
C LEU A 194 6.42 -14.41 0.40
N ALA A 195 5.56 -15.44 0.44
CA ALA A 195 5.97 -16.78 0.87
C ALA A 195 7.06 -17.33 -0.06
N GLU A 196 6.86 -17.22 -1.37
CA GLU A 196 7.85 -17.62 -2.38
C GLU A 196 9.18 -16.90 -2.19
N MET A 197 9.18 -15.56 -2.07
CA MET A 197 10.41 -14.77 -2.05
C MET A 197 11.18 -14.85 -0.74
N THR A 198 10.49 -15.04 0.39
CA THR A 198 11.11 -14.99 1.71
C THR A 198 11.37 -16.38 2.30
N GLY A 199 10.69 -17.42 1.80
CA GLY A 199 10.68 -18.75 2.40
C GLY A 199 10.09 -18.79 3.81
N LYS A 200 9.38 -17.73 4.23
CA LYS A 200 8.74 -17.61 5.55
C LYS A 200 7.26 -17.98 5.46
N PRO A 201 6.65 -18.47 6.55
CA PRO A 201 5.20 -18.56 6.65
C PRO A 201 4.57 -17.17 6.47
N VAL A 202 3.56 -17.08 5.59
CA VAL A 202 2.80 -15.85 5.36
C VAL A 202 1.32 -16.14 5.58
N LEU A 203 0.75 -15.51 6.60
CA LEU A 203 -0.65 -15.70 7.01
C LEU A 203 -1.44 -14.44 6.70
N HIS A 204 -2.66 -14.58 6.18
CA HIS A 204 -3.61 -13.48 6.20
C HIS A 204 -4.08 -13.21 7.63
N VAL A 205 -4.44 -11.96 7.94
CA VAL A 205 -4.90 -11.57 9.27
C VAL A 205 -6.11 -12.39 9.76
N SER A 206 -7.00 -12.83 8.86
CA SER A 206 -8.13 -13.70 9.23
C SER A 206 -7.69 -15.07 9.74
N GLU A 207 -6.66 -15.66 9.12
CA GLU A 207 -6.12 -16.97 9.54
C GLU A 207 -5.49 -16.88 10.93
N LEU A 208 -4.86 -15.74 11.26
CA LEU A 208 -4.33 -15.48 12.60
C LEU A 208 -5.47 -15.42 13.64
N ILE A 209 -6.57 -14.75 13.30
CA ILE A 209 -7.74 -14.65 14.18
C ILE A 209 -8.34 -16.04 14.42
N GLU A 210 -8.57 -16.81 13.37
CA GLU A 210 -9.12 -18.17 13.46
C GLU A 210 -8.25 -19.08 14.34
N TYR A 211 -6.92 -19.00 14.18
CA TYR A 211 -5.98 -19.75 15.00
C TYR A 211 -6.10 -19.42 16.49
N GLU A 212 -6.18 -18.13 16.86
CA GLU A 212 -6.28 -17.72 18.27
C GLU A 212 -7.63 -18.02 18.91
N LEU A 213 -8.72 -17.93 18.14
CA LEU A 213 -10.05 -18.34 18.59
C LEU A 213 -10.08 -19.84 18.92
N ASN A 214 -9.53 -20.68 18.03
CA ASN A 214 -9.46 -22.14 18.25
C ASN A 214 -8.55 -22.50 19.43
N ARG A 215 -7.47 -21.75 19.65
CA ARG A 215 -6.56 -21.93 20.79
C ARG A 215 -7.18 -21.53 22.13
N SER A 216 -8.13 -20.59 22.13
CA SER A 216 -8.83 -20.16 23.34
C SER A 216 -9.89 -21.19 23.74
N SER A 217 -10.67 -21.69 22.78
CA SER A 217 -11.69 -22.74 23.01
C SER A 217 -11.13 -24.06 23.56
N THR A 218 -9.84 -24.34 23.33
CA THR A 218 -9.17 -25.55 23.83
C THR A 218 -8.56 -25.39 25.23
N LYS A 219 -8.48 -24.17 25.77
CA LYS A 219 -8.02 -23.92 27.14
C LYS A 219 -9.15 -23.93 28.17
N ASP A 220 -10.38 -23.75 27.72
CA ASP A 220 -11.59 -23.74 28.56
C ASP A 220 -12.29 -25.11 28.63
N ALA A 221 -11.70 -26.15 28.03
CA ALA A 221 -12.17 -27.54 28.04
C ALA A 221 -11.21 -28.42 28.85
#